data_AF-A0A350MMQ5-F1
#
_entry.id   AF-A0A350MMQ5-F1
#
_cell.length_a   1.000
_cell.length_b   1.000
_cell.length_c   1.000
_cell.angle_alpha   90.00
_cell.angle_beta   90.00
_cell.angle_gamma   90.00
#
_symmetry.space_group_name_H-M   'P 1'
#
loop_
_entity.id
_entity.type
_entity.pdbx_description
1 polymer ?
#
loop_
_entity_poly.entity_id
_entity_poly.type
_entity_poly.pdbx_seq_one_letter_code
_entity_poly.pdbx_strand_id
1 'polypeptide(L)'
;MKNFLIMICAVMLTFAACKTDKQRTNPLLVKWNTPFEVPPFDQIDTSDYFPAMMEGIGQHEKEIKAIAENEASPTFDNTILAFDTSGKLLTRITNVFFNLLEANTNDQMQKIAEKISPVLSTHQDNIYMNRKLFERIKSVYEQSKQLGLDDQQIRVCEKYYNDFVRSGAALDSTHQARLRQINQELSLFSLKYGNNVLAETNNFKLVIENKEDLEGLPSEVIDAAAEAAKAAGMNGKWVFTLAKPSMIPFLQYSTRRDLREKIYRAYFMRGDNNNEYDNKEIIANMVKLRAEKAELLGYEN
;
A
#
# COMPACT_ATOMS: atom_id res chain seq x y z
N MET A 1 45.64 -7.27 55.32
CA MET A 1 44.58 -8.18 54.83
C MET A 1 43.18 -7.61 55.08
N LYS A 2 42.90 -6.39 54.64
CA LYS A 2 41.55 -5.79 54.67
C LYS A 2 41.20 -5.06 53.36
N ASN A 3 42.21 -4.76 52.53
CA ASN A 3 42.01 -4.11 51.23
C ASN A 3 41.95 -5.09 50.04
N PHE A 4 42.12 -6.39 50.27
CA PHE A 4 42.00 -7.42 49.22
C PHE A 4 40.60 -8.05 49.17
N LEU A 5 39.78 -7.87 50.21
CA LEU A 5 38.43 -8.45 50.31
C LEU A 5 37.34 -7.53 49.71
N ILE A 6 37.61 -6.23 49.57
CA ILE A 6 36.67 -5.26 48.99
C ILE A 6 36.70 -5.28 47.45
N MET A 7 37.78 -5.79 46.84
CA MET A 7 37.93 -5.85 45.38
C MET A 7 37.25 -7.07 44.74
N ILE A 8 36.81 -8.06 45.53
CA ILE A 8 36.13 -9.27 45.02
C ILE A 8 34.60 -9.12 45.03
N CYS A 9 34.02 -8.23 45.85
CA CYS A 9 32.58 -7.93 45.81
C CYS A 9 32.18 -6.94 44.70
N ALA A 10 33.12 -6.18 44.15
CA ALA A 10 32.84 -5.21 43.08
C ALA A 10 32.87 -5.81 41.66
N VAL A 11 33.33 -7.06 41.49
CA VAL A 11 33.41 -7.73 40.18
C VAL A 11 32.27 -8.76 39.97
N MET A 12 31.50 -9.09 41.01
CA MET A 12 30.33 -9.98 40.90
C MET A 12 28.98 -9.25 40.72
N LEU A 13 28.95 -7.91 40.68
CA LEU A 13 27.72 -7.12 40.55
C LEU A 13 27.51 -6.51 39.14
N THR A 14 28.37 -6.81 38.17
CA THR A 14 28.27 -6.29 36.79
C THR A 14 27.77 -7.30 35.75
N PHE A 15 27.31 -8.49 36.16
CA PHE A 15 26.71 -9.50 35.27
C PHE A 15 25.18 -9.64 35.39
N ALA A 16 24.50 -8.74 36.10
CA ALA A 16 23.05 -8.78 36.28
C ALA A 16 22.36 -7.51 35.75
N ALA A 17 22.67 -7.12 34.51
CA ALA A 17 21.90 -6.10 33.79
C ALA A 17 21.87 -6.33 32.27
N CYS A 18 21.93 -7.57 31.81
CA CYS A 18 21.24 -7.91 30.57
C CYS A 18 19.76 -8.05 30.93
N LYS A 19 19.04 -6.93 31.00
CA LYS A 19 17.60 -6.97 30.75
C LYS A 19 17.48 -7.57 29.35
N THR A 20 17.17 -8.85 29.28
CA THR A 20 16.56 -9.43 28.09
C THR A 20 15.24 -8.68 27.97
N ASP A 21 15.22 -7.57 27.24
CA ASP A 21 13.98 -7.09 26.66
C ASP A 21 13.41 -8.31 25.95
N LYS A 22 12.34 -8.89 26.50
CA LYS A 22 11.55 -9.88 25.78
C LYS A 22 11.13 -9.17 24.51
N GLN A 23 11.87 -9.44 23.43
CA GLN A 23 11.63 -8.81 22.15
C GLN A 23 10.18 -9.13 21.80
N ARG A 24 9.32 -8.11 21.85
CA ARG A 24 7.90 -8.22 21.54
C ARG A 24 7.82 -8.91 20.18
N THR A 25 7.20 -10.09 20.15
CA THR A 25 7.02 -10.82 18.89
C THR A 25 6.11 -10.00 18.00
N ASN A 26 6.55 -9.75 16.77
CA ASN A 26 5.76 -8.97 15.83
C ASN A 26 4.44 -9.71 15.52
N PRO A 27 3.27 -9.14 15.83
CA PRO A 27 1.97 -9.80 15.68
C PRO A 27 1.63 -10.13 14.22
N LEU A 28 2.27 -9.45 13.26
CA LEU A 28 2.08 -9.69 11.83
C LEU A 28 2.83 -10.95 11.35
N LEU A 29 3.80 -11.44 12.10
CA LEU A 29 4.64 -12.61 11.76
C LEU A 29 4.14 -13.93 12.34
N VAL A 30 3.11 -13.91 13.19
CA VAL A 30 2.56 -15.11 13.83
C VAL A 30 1.22 -15.51 13.20
N LYS A 31 0.80 -16.75 13.42
CA LYS A 31 -0.55 -17.17 13.07
C LYS A 31 -1.55 -16.46 14.01
N TRP A 32 -2.63 -15.95 13.46
CA TRP A 32 -3.68 -15.29 14.24
C TRP A 32 -4.69 -16.32 14.72
N ASN A 33 -5.06 -16.23 16.00
CA ASN A 33 -6.06 -17.10 16.64
C ASN A 33 -7.42 -16.42 16.80
N THR A 34 -7.61 -15.29 16.12
CA THR A 34 -8.88 -14.56 16.03
C THR A 34 -9.88 -15.31 15.15
N PRO A 35 -11.20 -15.10 15.33
CA PRO A 35 -12.21 -15.67 14.44
C PRO A 35 -11.90 -15.33 12.98
N PHE A 36 -11.93 -16.33 12.10
CA PHE A 36 -11.64 -16.19 10.68
C PHE A 36 -10.23 -15.64 10.35
N GLU A 37 -9.29 -15.71 11.29
CA GLU A 37 -7.96 -15.11 11.13
C GLU A 37 -8.04 -13.62 10.79
N VAL A 38 -8.92 -12.87 11.48
CA VAL A 38 -8.96 -11.40 11.41
C VAL A 38 -7.67 -10.80 12.00
N PRO A 39 -7.06 -9.76 11.40
CA PRO A 39 -5.89 -9.12 11.96
C PRO A 39 -6.13 -8.65 13.41
N PRO A 40 -5.23 -8.96 14.37
CA PRO A 40 -5.36 -8.49 15.75
C PRO A 40 -4.97 -7.00 15.83
N PHE A 41 -5.85 -6.12 15.33
CA PHE A 41 -5.60 -4.68 15.19
C PHE A 41 -5.23 -4.00 16.52
N ASP A 42 -5.76 -4.50 17.63
CA ASP A 42 -5.46 -4.04 19.00
C ASP A 42 -4.01 -4.31 19.43
N GLN A 43 -3.32 -5.22 18.73
CA GLN A 43 -1.95 -5.62 19.04
C GLN A 43 -0.94 -5.10 18.03
N ILE A 44 -1.35 -4.58 16.87
CA ILE A 44 -0.45 -4.16 15.80
C ILE A 44 -0.07 -2.68 15.99
N ASP A 45 1.23 -2.41 16.07
CA ASP A 45 1.79 -1.07 16.06
C ASP A 45 2.25 -0.70 14.65
N THR A 46 2.22 0.60 14.32
CA THR A 46 2.75 1.10 13.03
C THR A 46 4.21 0.68 12.79
N SER A 47 5.01 0.56 13.85
CA SER A 47 6.41 0.11 13.77
C SER A 47 6.58 -1.36 13.39
N ASP A 48 5.53 -2.17 13.46
CA ASP A 48 5.58 -3.60 13.13
C ASP A 48 5.59 -3.83 11.61
N TYR A 49 5.02 -2.93 10.80
CA TYR A 49 4.78 -3.15 9.37
C TYR A 49 6.07 -3.32 8.57
N PHE A 50 6.99 -2.36 8.66
CA PHE A 50 8.22 -2.39 7.85
C PHE A 50 9.05 -3.66 8.10
N PRO A 51 9.41 -4.04 9.34
CA PRO A 51 10.16 -5.28 9.57
C PRO A 51 9.36 -6.53 9.18
N ALA A 52 8.03 -6.54 9.37
CA ALA A 52 7.21 -7.69 8.95
C ALA A 52 7.17 -7.86 7.43
N MET A 53 7.04 -6.77 6.67
CA MET A 53 7.08 -6.83 5.20
C MET A 53 8.44 -7.27 4.67
N MET A 54 9.54 -6.81 5.28
CA MET A 54 10.89 -7.27 4.89
C MET A 54 11.10 -8.77 5.15
N GLU A 55 10.61 -9.28 6.29
CA GLU A 55 10.63 -10.72 6.57
C GLU A 55 9.73 -11.50 5.58
N GLY A 56 8.54 -10.98 5.30
CA GLY A 56 7.62 -11.57 4.31
C GLY A 56 8.23 -11.65 2.91
N ILE A 57 8.95 -10.61 2.48
CA ILE A 57 9.71 -10.61 1.23
C ILE A 57 10.77 -11.72 1.25
N GLY A 58 11.60 -11.79 2.30
CA GLY A 58 12.65 -12.80 2.41
C GLY A 58 12.13 -14.24 2.43
N GLN A 59 10.93 -14.48 2.99
CA GLN A 59 10.27 -15.79 2.93
C GLN A 59 9.74 -16.09 1.52
N HIS A 60 9.07 -15.12 0.90
CA HIS A 60 8.53 -15.28 -0.45
C HIS A 60 9.64 -15.53 -1.48
N GLU A 61 10.78 -14.83 -1.38
CA GLU A 61 11.95 -15.07 -2.23
C GLU A 61 12.45 -16.52 -2.13
N LYS A 62 12.45 -17.12 -0.93
CA LYS A 62 12.86 -18.52 -0.73
C LYS A 62 11.88 -19.49 -1.38
N GLU A 63 10.58 -19.25 -1.24
CA GLU A 63 9.52 -20.07 -1.87
C GLU A 63 9.65 -20.00 -3.40
N ILE A 64 9.80 -18.81 -3.95
CA ILE A 64 9.98 -18.58 -5.39
C ILE A 64 11.24 -19.26 -5.90
N LYS A 65 12.35 -19.16 -5.17
CA LYS A 65 13.59 -19.84 -5.51
C LYS A 65 13.41 -21.36 -5.53
N ALA A 66 12.74 -21.93 -4.53
CA ALA A 66 12.47 -23.36 -4.47
C ALA A 66 11.65 -23.85 -5.68
N ILE A 67 10.69 -23.05 -6.16
CA ILE A 67 9.90 -23.37 -7.36
C ILE A 67 10.78 -23.26 -8.62
N ALA A 68 11.49 -22.15 -8.77
CA ALA A 68 12.27 -21.85 -9.97
C ALA A 68 13.46 -22.81 -10.16
N GLU A 69 14.01 -23.35 -9.07
CA GLU A 69 15.18 -24.23 -9.06
C GLU A 69 14.84 -25.72 -8.84
N ASN A 70 13.56 -26.08 -8.83
CA ASN A 70 13.15 -27.47 -8.71
C ASN A 70 13.64 -28.29 -9.93
N GLU A 71 14.45 -29.32 -9.70
CA GLU A 71 15.04 -30.14 -10.78
C GLU A 71 14.03 -31.08 -11.44
N ALA A 72 12.89 -31.37 -10.79
CA ALA A 72 11.83 -32.17 -11.38
C ALA A 72 11.16 -31.43 -12.55
N SER A 73 10.72 -32.20 -13.55
CA SER A 73 9.95 -31.68 -14.68
C SER A 73 8.75 -30.84 -14.19
N PRO A 74 8.46 -29.68 -14.80
CA PRO A 74 7.36 -28.82 -14.38
C PRO A 74 6.01 -29.54 -14.42
N THR A 75 5.27 -29.46 -13.32
CA THR A 75 3.88 -29.96 -13.20
C THR A 75 2.99 -28.86 -12.66
N PHE A 76 1.67 -29.05 -12.74
CA PHE A 76 0.71 -28.15 -12.10
C PHE A 76 1.05 -27.95 -10.61
N ASP A 77 1.25 -29.03 -9.86
CA ASP A 77 1.49 -28.97 -8.41
C ASP A 77 2.81 -28.29 -8.05
N ASN A 78 3.91 -28.67 -8.72
CA ASN A 78 5.24 -28.19 -8.34
C ASN A 78 5.59 -26.80 -8.90
N THR A 79 4.72 -26.23 -9.73
CA THR A 79 4.95 -24.95 -10.39
C THR A 79 3.77 -24.00 -10.20
N ILE A 80 2.59 -24.33 -10.72
CA ILE A 80 1.42 -23.44 -10.73
C ILE A 80 0.80 -23.33 -9.34
N LEU A 81 0.46 -24.46 -8.71
CA LEU A 81 -0.10 -24.47 -7.36
C LEU A 81 0.92 -23.98 -6.32
N ALA A 82 2.18 -24.39 -6.46
CA ALA A 82 3.26 -23.89 -5.61
C ALA A 82 3.41 -22.37 -5.72
N PHE A 83 3.31 -21.80 -6.93
CA PHE A 83 3.35 -20.35 -7.14
C PHE A 83 2.12 -19.66 -6.55
N ASP A 84 0.92 -20.16 -6.81
CA ASP A 84 -0.36 -19.64 -6.27
C ASP A 84 -0.37 -19.57 -4.75
N THR A 85 0.24 -20.57 -4.10
CA THR A 85 0.29 -20.66 -2.64
C THR A 85 1.50 -19.98 -2.00
N SER A 86 2.41 -19.42 -2.78
CA SER A 86 3.57 -18.65 -2.30
C SER A 86 3.18 -17.24 -1.82
N GLY A 87 4.01 -16.65 -0.97
CA GLY A 87 3.89 -15.24 -0.57
C GLY A 87 2.74 -14.96 0.40
N LYS A 88 2.03 -15.98 0.91
CA LYS A 88 0.87 -15.82 1.80
C LYS A 88 1.13 -14.90 2.99
N LEU A 89 2.30 -15.01 3.62
CA LEU A 89 2.68 -14.13 4.72
C LEU A 89 2.75 -12.67 4.27
N LEU A 90 3.49 -12.40 3.19
CA LEU A 90 3.64 -11.05 2.65
C LEU A 90 2.29 -10.47 2.23
N THR A 91 1.47 -11.22 1.49
CA THR A 91 0.12 -10.81 1.07
C THR A 91 -0.76 -10.46 2.26
N ARG A 92 -0.74 -11.27 3.32
CA ARG A 92 -1.51 -10.98 4.54
C ARG A 92 -1.08 -9.66 5.18
N ILE A 93 0.23 -9.42 5.29
CA ILE A 93 0.77 -8.21 5.90
C ILE A 93 0.45 -6.96 5.06
N THR A 94 0.67 -7.03 3.75
CA THR A 94 0.42 -5.90 2.84
C THR A 94 -1.06 -5.57 2.74
N ASN A 95 -1.95 -6.55 2.76
CA ASN A 95 -3.40 -6.32 2.79
C ASN A 95 -3.82 -5.51 4.02
N VAL A 96 -3.28 -5.82 5.20
CA VAL A 96 -3.56 -5.05 6.43
C VAL A 96 -3.01 -3.63 6.31
N PHE A 97 -1.75 -3.51 5.90
CA PHE A 97 -1.08 -2.21 5.81
C PHE A 97 -1.77 -1.27 4.83
N PHE A 98 -2.00 -1.70 3.58
CA PHE A 98 -2.59 -0.85 2.55
C PHE A 98 -4.06 -0.55 2.79
N ASN A 99 -4.82 -1.48 3.40
CA ASN A 99 -6.18 -1.18 3.83
C ASN A 99 -6.23 -0.04 4.86
N LEU A 100 -5.38 -0.10 5.89
CA LEU A 100 -5.31 0.97 6.89
C LEU A 100 -4.68 2.26 6.35
N LEU A 101 -3.73 2.16 5.42
CA LEU A 101 -3.15 3.32 4.73
C LEU A 101 -4.22 4.09 3.94
N GLU A 102 -5.24 3.42 3.41
CA GLU A 102 -6.35 4.07 2.73
C GLU A 102 -7.45 4.54 3.70
N ALA A 103 -7.79 3.73 4.71
CA ALA A 103 -8.95 3.97 5.57
C ALA A 103 -8.66 4.84 6.79
N ASN A 104 -7.46 4.75 7.37
CA ASN A 104 -7.10 5.36 8.65
C ASN A 104 -5.59 5.70 8.73
N THR A 105 -5.14 6.51 7.77
CA THR A 105 -3.71 6.84 7.60
C THR A 105 -3.19 7.85 8.62
N ASN A 106 -1.87 7.96 8.68
CA ASN A 106 -1.14 9.00 9.40
C ASN A 106 0.27 9.19 8.78
N ASP A 107 0.98 10.23 9.21
CA ASP A 107 2.33 10.56 8.72
C ASP A 107 3.32 9.40 8.83
N GLN A 108 3.23 8.56 9.87
CA GLN A 108 4.13 7.42 10.04
C GLN A 108 3.82 6.33 9.00
N MET A 109 2.53 6.04 8.76
CA MET A 109 2.12 5.09 7.73
C MET A 109 2.51 5.56 6.33
N GLN A 110 2.34 6.86 6.02
CA GLN A 110 2.77 7.43 4.73
C GLN A 110 4.28 7.28 4.53
N LYS A 111 5.10 7.58 5.55
CA LYS A 111 6.57 7.39 5.49
C LYS A 111 6.97 5.93 5.31
N ILE A 112 6.22 4.98 5.88
CA ILE A 112 6.43 3.55 5.64
C ILE A 112 6.10 3.21 4.19
N ALA A 113 4.97 3.71 3.68
CA ALA A 113 4.53 3.47 2.30
C ALA A 113 5.56 3.96 1.27
N GLU A 114 6.12 5.16 1.47
CA GLU A 114 7.18 5.73 0.63
C GLU A 114 8.43 4.84 0.58
N LYS A 115 8.81 4.24 1.72
CA LYS A 115 9.98 3.36 1.81
C LYS A 115 9.71 1.98 1.21
N ILE A 116 8.55 1.39 1.51
CA ILE A 116 8.28 -0.01 1.19
C ILE A 116 7.75 -0.21 -0.24
N SER A 117 7.05 0.77 -0.83
CA SER A 117 6.42 0.57 -2.15
C SER A 117 7.43 0.32 -3.27
N PRO A 118 8.57 1.03 -3.36
CA PRO A 118 9.61 0.70 -4.34
C PRO A 118 10.22 -0.69 -4.12
N VAL A 119 10.34 -1.11 -2.85
CA VAL A 119 10.87 -2.44 -2.49
C VAL A 119 9.90 -3.53 -2.92
N LEU A 120 8.60 -3.37 -2.65
CA LEU A 120 7.56 -4.31 -3.09
C LEU A 120 7.45 -4.37 -4.61
N SER A 121 7.55 -3.22 -5.30
CA SER A 121 7.59 -3.16 -6.76
C SER A 121 8.78 -3.95 -7.32
N THR A 122 9.96 -3.76 -6.73
CA THR A 122 11.18 -4.49 -7.11
C THR A 122 11.05 -5.99 -6.85
N HIS A 123 10.51 -6.38 -5.70
CA HIS A 123 10.23 -7.78 -5.35
C HIS A 123 9.31 -8.43 -6.39
N GLN A 124 8.23 -7.75 -6.76
CA GLN A 124 7.27 -8.23 -7.76
C GLN A 124 7.91 -8.38 -9.14
N ASP A 125 8.73 -7.41 -9.57
CA ASP A 125 9.47 -7.50 -10.84
C ASP A 125 10.51 -8.63 -10.81
N ASN A 126 11.17 -8.88 -9.67
CA ASN A 126 12.10 -9.99 -9.51
C ASN A 126 11.42 -11.34 -9.72
N ILE A 127 10.17 -11.47 -9.28
CA ILE A 127 9.36 -12.68 -9.47
C ILE A 127 8.94 -12.82 -10.92
N TYR A 128 8.25 -11.82 -11.47
CA TYR A 128 7.64 -11.96 -12.80
C TYR A 128 8.63 -11.94 -13.95
N MET A 129 9.79 -11.32 -13.78
CA MET A 129 10.85 -11.36 -14.80
C MET A 129 11.89 -12.46 -14.49
N ASN A 130 11.63 -13.36 -13.53
CA ASN A 130 12.49 -14.51 -13.30
C ASN A 130 12.39 -15.50 -14.46
N ARG A 131 13.44 -15.56 -15.28
CA ARG A 131 13.50 -16.42 -16.47
C ARG A 131 13.23 -17.89 -16.14
N LYS A 132 13.85 -18.45 -15.10
CA LYS A 132 13.69 -19.87 -14.74
C LYS A 132 12.26 -20.18 -14.35
N LEU A 133 11.66 -19.33 -13.51
CA LEU A 133 10.26 -19.48 -13.09
C LEU A 133 9.32 -19.38 -14.30
N PHE A 134 9.54 -18.40 -15.17
CA PHE A 134 8.72 -18.21 -16.37
C PHE A 134 8.75 -19.42 -17.30
N GLU A 135 9.92 -20.00 -17.57
CA GLU A 135 10.03 -21.20 -18.42
C GLU A 135 9.26 -22.39 -17.82
N ARG A 136 9.28 -22.55 -16.49
CA ARG A 136 8.47 -23.59 -15.83
C ARG A 136 6.98 -23.35 -16.01
N ILE A 137 6.51 -22.13 -15.75
CA ILE A 137 5.10 -21.74 -15.90
C ILE A 137 4.64 -21.92 -17.34
N LYS A 138 5.44 -21.47 -18.31
CA LYS A 138 5.20 -21.62 -19.73
C LYS A 138 5.07 -23.10 -20.12
N SER A 139 5.97 -23.95 -19.64
CA SER A 139 5.93 -25.39 -19.93
C SER A 139 4.64 -26.06 -19.47
N VAL A 140 4.14 -25.72 -18.27
CA VAL A 140 2.86 -26.23 -17.76
C VAL A 140 1.68 -25.65 -18.55
N TYR A 141 1.71 -24.36 -18.86
CA TYR A 141 0.68 -23.70 -19.66
C TYR A 141 0.51 -24.34 -21.05
N GLU A 142 1.60 -24.57 -21.78
CA GLU A 142 1.58 -25.14 -23.14
C GLU A 142 1.00 -26.56 -23.18
N GLN A 143 1.13 -27.30 -22.07
CA GLN A 143 0.63 -28.67 -21.94
C GLN A 143 -0.69 -28.76 -21.16
N SER A 144 -1.22 -27.65 -20.63
CA SER A 144 -2.33 -27.63 -19.67
C SER A 144 -3.55 -28.44 -20.10
N LYS A 145 -3.91 -28.38 -21.40
CA LYS A 145 -5.05 -29.12 -21.99
C LYS A 145 -4.82 -30.62 -22.18
N GLN A 146 -3.59 -31.09 -22.01
CA GLN A 146 -3.16 -32.49 -22.21
C GLN A 146 -2.84 -33.20 -20.88
N LEU A 147 -2.78 -32.46 -19.77
CA LEU A 147 -2.39 -32.97 -18.45
C LEU A 147 -3.55 -33.55 -17.63
N GLY A 148 -4.76 -33.60 -18.18
CA GLY A 148 -5.96 -34.08 -17.46
C GLY A 148 -6.41 -33.14 -16.32
N LEU A 149 -6.05 -31.85 -16.41
CA LEU A 149 -6.45 -30.81 -15.47
C LEU A 149 -7.93 -30.47 -15.62
N ASP A 150 -8.54 -30.03 -14.52
CA ASP A 150 -9.90 -29.46 -14.56
C ASP A 150 -9.92 -28.03 -15.14
N ASP A 151 -11.13 -27.50 -15.39
CA ASP A 151 -11.31 -26.18 -16.00
C ASP A 151 -10.71 -25.03 -15.18
N GLN A 152 -10.73 -25.13 -13.83
CA GLN A 152 -10.16 -24.10 -12.96
C GLN A 152 -8.64 -24.13 -12.99
N GLN A 153 -8.06 -25.33 -13.01
CA GLN A 153 -6.63 -25.58 -13.14
C GLN A 153 -6.10 -25.10 -14.49
N ILE A 154 -6.81 -25.38 -15.59
CA ILE A 154 -6.46 -24.84 -16.92
C ILE A 154 -6.52 -23.31 -16.88
N ARG A 155 -7.58 -22.74 -16.31
CA ARG A 155 -7.75 -21.29 -16.22
C ARG A 155 -6.62 -20.60 -15.45
N VAL A 156 -6.19 -21.16 -14.32
CA VAL A 156 -5.10 -20.55 -13.53
C VAL A 156 -3.75 -20.65 -14.25
N CYS A 157 -3.49 -21.73 -15.00
CA CYS A 157 -2.33 -21.81 -15.89
C CYS A 157 -2.32 -20.68 -16.93
N GLU A 158 -3.44 -20.47 -17.63
CA GLU A 158 -3.58 -19.38 -18.60
C GLU A 158 -3.41 -18.01 -17.94
N LYS A 159 -4.00 -17.81 -16.76
CA LYS A 159 -3.91 -16.55 -16.03
C LYS A 159 -2.47 -16.22 -15.70
N TYR A 160 -1.73 -17.15 -15.07
CA TYR A 160 -0.35 -16.88 -14.68
C TYR A 160 0.58 -16.72 -15.87
N TYR A 161 0.43 -17.53 -16.92
CA TYR A 161 1.22 -17.31 -18.13
C TYR A 161 1.03 -15.89 -18.67
N ASN A 162 -0.22 -15.44 -18.80
CA ASN A 162 -0.53 -14.09 -19.27
C ASN A 162 -0.02 -13.00 -18.31
N ASP A 163 -0.12 -13.19 -17.00
CA ASP A 163 0.39 -12.24 -16.00
C ASP A 163 1.92 -12.07 -16.10
N PHE A 164 2.66 -13.16 -16.32
CA PHE A 164 4.11 -13.12 -16.58
C PHE A 164 4.44 -12.40 -17.88
N VAL A 165 3.74 -12.70 -18.98
CA VAL A 165 3.93 -12.03 -20.26
C VAL A 165 3.67 -10.53 -20.15
N ARG A 166 2.54 -10.14 -19.53
CA ARG A 166 2.17 -8.73 -19.31
C ARG A 166 3.08 -8.01 -18.30
N SER A 167 3.83 -8.76 -17.51
CA SER A 167 4.87 -8.24 -16.62
C SER A 167 6.26 -8.21 -17.26
N GLY A 168 6.37 -8.58 -18.54
CA GLY A 168 7.62 -8.49 -19.30
C GLY A 168 8.54 -9.71 -19.21
N ALA A 169 8.06 -10.86 -18.74
CA ALA A 169 8.85 -12.09 -18.67
C ALA A 169 9.43 -12.53 -20.03
N ALA A 170 8.72 -12.20 -21.12
CA ALA A 170 9.11 -12.52 -22.49
C ALA A 170 10.06 -11.50 -23.14
N LEU A 171 10.31 -10.36 -22.49
CA LEU A 171 11.22 -9.31 -22.99
C LEU A 171 12.69 -9.74 -22.84
N ASP A 172 13.57 -9.14 -23.64
CA ASP A 172 15.01 -9.26 -23.41
C ASP A 172 15.45 -8.44 -22.18
N SER A 173 16.69 -8.65 -21.75
CA SER A 173 17.24 -8.05 -20.53
C SER A 173 17.23 -6.52 -20.53
N THR A 174 17.39 -5.89 -21.69
CA THR A 174 17.43 -4.42 -21.80
C THR A 174 16.03 -3.85 -21.59
N HIS A 175 15.03 -4.43 -22.27
CA HIS A 175 13.65 -4.01 -22.12
C HIS A 175 13.09 -4.35 -20.73
N GLN A 176 13.49 -5.48 -20.13
CA GLN A 176 13.15 -5.79 -18.73
C GLN A 176 13.73 -4.75 -17.76
N ALA A 177 14.99 -4.34 -17.94
CA ALA A 177 15.60 -3.32 -17.10
C ALA A 177 14.86 -1.98 -17.18
N ARG A 178 14.42 -1.58 -18.39
CA ARG A 178 13.63 -0.35 -18.55
C ARG A 178 12.24 -0.49 -17.92
N LEU A 179 11.57 -1.62 -18.11
CA LEU A 179 10.25 -1.88 -17.52
C LEU A 179 10.28 -1.82 -15.98
N ARG A 180 11.35 -2.30 -15.35
CA ARG A 180 11.58 -2.16 -13.89
C ARG A 180 11.65 -0.72 -13.43
N GLN A 181 12.40 0.12 -14.14
CA GLN A 181 12.50 1.55 -13.82
C GLN A 181 11.12 2.22 -13.93
N ILE A 182 10.39 1.92 -15.00
CA ILE A 182 9.03 2.44 -15.20
C ILE A 182 8.10 2.01 -14.05
N ASN A 183 8.12 0.74 -13.64
CA ASN A 183 7.30 0.24 -12.54
C ASN A 183 7.63 0.92 -11.20
N GLN A 184 8.92 1.15 -10.92
CA GLN A 184 9.35 1.89 -9.73
C GLN A 184 8.86 3.35 -9.75
N GLU A 185 9.07 4.07 -10.85
CA GLU A 185 8.64 5.46 -11.01
C GLU A 185 7.11 5.61 -10.89
N LEU A 186 6.34 4.74 -11.57
CA LEU A 186 4.88 4.73 -11.49
C LEU A 186 4.37 4.44 -10.07
N SER A 187 5.05 3.58 -9.30
CA SER A 187 4.67 3.30 -7.91
C SER A 187 4.81 4.54 -7.02
N LEU A 188 5.90 5.30 -7.19
CA LEU A 188 6.15 6.54 -6.46
C LEU A 188 5.18 7.64 -6.87
N PHE A 189 4.92 7.81 -8.17
CA PHE A 189 3.95 8.80 -8.65
C PHE A 189 2.53 8.50 -8.15
N SER A 190 2.14 7.22 -8.07
CA SER A 190 0.81 6.84 -7.56
C SER A 190 0.65 7.20 -6.08
N LEU A 191 1.66 6.95 -5.25
CA LEU A 191 1.67 7.39 -3.85
C LEU A 191 1.60 8.91 -3.72
N LYS A 192 2.46 9.63 -4.46
CA LYS A 192 2.52 11.10 -4.41
C LYS A 192 1.20 11.72 -4.84
N TYR A 193 0.58 11.21 -5.91
CA TYR A 193 -0.73 11.63 -6.38
C TYR A 193 -1.79 11.52 -5.28
N GLY A 194 -1.89 10.36 -4.62
CA GLY A 194 -2.85 10.12 -3.54
C GLY A 194 -2.62 11.03 -2.33
N ASN A 195 -1.37 11.17 -1.88
CA ASN A 195 -0.99 12.04 -0.77
C ASN A 195 -1.33 13.52 -1.06
N ASN A 196 -1.07 13.98 -2.29
CA ASN A 196 -1.40 15.33 -2.73
C ASN A 196 -2.91 15.59 -2.72
N VAL A 197 -3.73 14.65 -3.23
CA VAL A 197 -5.20 14.77 -3.19
C VAL A 197 -5.73 14.80 -1.75
N LEU A 198 -5.15 13.98 -0.86
CA LEU A 198 -5.50 13.96 0.55
C LEU A 198 -5.16 15.30 1.23
N ALA A 199 -3.96 15.85 0.97
CA ALA A 199 -3.56 17.14 1.50
C ALA A 199 -4.48 18.28 1.03
N GLU A 200 -4.81 18.34 -0.25
CA GLU A 200 -5.78 19.30 -0.80
C GLU A 200 -7.17 19.18 -0.15
N THR A 201 -7.60 17.95 0.13
CA THR A 201 -8.87 17.68 0.81
C THR A 201 -8.85 18.17 2.27
N ASN A 202 -7.75 17.94 2.98
CA ASN A 202 -7.61 18.25 4.41
C ASN A 202 -7.31 19.73 4.70
N ASN A 203 -6.59 20.41 3.78
CA ASN A 203 -6.17 21.80 3.96
C ASN A 203 -7.30 22.80 3.72
N PHE A 204 -8.30 22.45 2.91
CA PHE A 204 -9.44 23.33 2.67
C PHE A 204 -10.41 23.37 3.85
N LYS A 205 -10.76 24.58 4.28
CA LYS A 205 -11.82 24.84 5.26
C LYS A 205 -12.70 25.99 4.78
N LEU A 206 -13.99 25.73 4.59
CA LEU A 206 -15.00 26.77 4.47
C LEU A 206 -15.49 27.13 5.88
N VAL A 207 -14.94 28.20 6.42
CA VAL A 207 -15.32 28.73 7.73
C VAL A 207 -16.51 29.68 7.58
N ILE A 208 -17.57 29.41 8.32
CA ILE A 208 -18.77 30.26 8.41
C ILE A 208 -18.82 30.86 9.81
N GLU A 209 -19.02 32.18 9.88
CA GLU A 209 -19.06 32.93 11.15
C GLU A 209 -20.47 33.43 11.48
N ASN A 210 -21.29 33.71 10.46
CA ASN A 210 -22.64 34.22 10.61
C ASN A 210 -23.65 33.08 10.51
N LYS A 211 -24.62 33.04 11.41
CA LYS A 211 -25.63 31.98 11.45
C LYS A 211 -26.56 32.02 10.23
N GLU A 212 -26.77 33.21 9.68
CA GLU A 212 -27.60 33.47 8.50
C GLU A 212 -27.05 32.77 7.25
N ASP A 213 -25.74 32.55 7.19
CA ASP A 213 -25.07 31.86 6.07
C ASP A 213 -25.33 30.35 6.06
N LEU A 214 -25.96 29.80 7.11
CA LEU A 214 -26.32 28.38 7.26
C LEU A 214 -27.74 28.07 6.77
N GLU A 215 -28.47 29.07 6.28
CA GLU A 215 -29.84 28.91 5.82
C GLU A 215 -30.00 27.75 4.81
N GLY A 216 -31.04 26.95 5.01
CA GLY A 216 -31.37 25.78 4.20
C GLY A 216 -30.70 24.48 4.65
N LEU A 217 -29.60 24.55 5.41
CA LEU A 217 -28.91 23.35 5.88
C LEU A 217 -29.72 22.60 6.95
N PRO A 218 -29.79 21.26 6.90
CA PRO A 218 -30.33 20.44 7.98
C PRO A 218 -29.58 20.67 9.30
N SER A 219 -30.26 20.55 10.44
CA SER A 219 -29.67 20.74 11.77
C SER A 219 -28.46 19.84 12.00
N GLU A 220 -28.53 18.59 11.57
CA GLU A 220 -27.45 17.60 11.75
C GLU A 220 -26.18 18.02 11.01
N VAL A 221 -26.34 18.69 9.85
CA VAL A 221 -25.22 19.19 9.04
C VAL A 221 -24.58 20.41 9.69
N ILE A 222 -25.40 21.27 10.30
CA ILE A 222 -24.94 22.42 11.08
C ILE A 222 -24.18 21.94 12.32
N ASP A 223 -24.72 20.98 13.06
CA ASP A 223 -24.09 20.44 14.28
C ASP A 223 -22.76 19.76 13.96
N ALA A 224 -22.70 18.96 12.89
CA ALA A 224 -21.47 18.33 12.43
C ALA A 224 -20.40 19.37 12.05
N ALA A 225 -20.79 20.47 11.39
CA ALA A 225 -19.88 21.54 11.04
C ALA A 225 -19.38 22.34 12.27
N ALA A 226 -20.20 22.47 13.31
CA ALA A 226 -19.81 23.09 14.59
C ALA A 226 -18.79 22.21 15.34
N GLU A 227 -19.01 20.90 15.41
CA GLU A 227 -18.03 19.97 15.99
C GLU A 227 -16.73 19.93 15.20
N ALA A 228 -16.78 19.98 13.87
CA ALA A 228 -15.59 20.12 13.03
C ALA A 228 -14.83 21.44 13.32
N ALA A 229 -15.55 22.54 13.52
CA ALA A 229 -14.94 23.82 13.89
C ALA A 229 -14.26 23.75 15.26
N LYS A 230 -14.92 23.17 16.26
CA LYS A 230 -14.37 22.95 17.60
C LYS A 230 -13.12 22.07 17.57
N ALA A 231 -13.14 20.97 16.84
CA ALA A 231 -11.97 20.11 16.62
C ALA A 231 -10.80 20.86 15.95
N ALA A 232 -11.10 21.86 15.12
CA ALA A 232 -10.13 22.75 14.50
C ALA A 232 -9.74 23.97 15.35
N GLY A 233 -10.20 24.08 16.61
CA GLY A 233 -9.91 25.21 17.50
C GLY A 233 -10.70 26.49 17.19
N MET A 234 -11.74 26.41 16.37
CA MET A 234 -12.56 27.54 15.89
C MET A 234 -13.92 27.58 16.60
N ASN A 235 -13.91 27.71 17.93
CA ASN A 235 -15.13 27.73 18.74
C ASN A 235 -16.10 28.84 18.31
N GLY A 236 -17.40 28.53 18.25
CA GLY A 236 -18.45 29.47 17.85
C GLY A 236 -18.57 29.69 16.34
N LYS A 237 -17.85 28.92 15.51
CA LYS A 237 -17.93 28.94 14.05
C LYS A 237 -18.42 27.59 13.51
N TRP A 238 -18.62 27.51 12.20
CA TRP A 238 -18.90 26.26 11.49
C TRP A 238 -17.84 26.01 10.42
N VAL A 239 -17.36 24.78 10.30
CA VAL A 239 -16.36 24.39 9.29
C VAL A 239 -16.93 23.31 8.39
N PHE A 240 -17.01 23.63 7.09
CA PHE A 240 -17.28 22.66 6.03
C PHE A 240 -15.99 22.29 5.31
N THR A 241 -15.83 21.02 5.00
CA THR A 241 -14.61 20.45 4.38
C THR A 241 -14.93 19.83 3.03
N LEU A 242 -13.90 19.40 2.30
CA LEU A 242 -14.07 18.69 1.03
C LEU A 242 -14.40 17.20 1.20
N ALA A 243 -14.46 16.70 2.45
CA ALA A 243 -14.92 15.35 2.71
C ALA A 243 -16.39 15.20 2.29
N LYS A 244 -16.72 14.10 1.60
CA LYS A 244 -18.06 13.87 1.03
C LYS A 244 -19.20 14.08 2.03
N PRO A 245 -19.12 13.59 3.29
CA PRO A 245 -20.18 13.81 4.28
C PRO A 245 -20.41 15.28 4.67
N SER A 246 -19.42 16.16 4.45
CA SER A 246 -19.54 17.60 4.71
C SER A 246 -19.96 18.35 3.43
N MET A 247 -19.29 18.09 2.31
CA MET A 247 -19.50 18.82 1.05
C MET A 247 -20.87 18.54 0.41
N ILE A 248 -21.27 17.28 0.30
CA ILE A 248 -22.49 16.89 -0.42
C ILE A 248 -23.73 17.56 0.19
N PRO A 249 -24.01 17.45 1.50
CA PRO A 249 -25.18 18.10 2.07
C PRO A 249 -25.09 19.63 1.99
N PHE A 250 -23.89 20.22 2.09
CA PHE A 250 -23.73 21.66 1.92
C PHE A 250 -24.13 22.11 0.51
N LEU A 251 -23.68 21.41 -0.54
CA LEU A 251 -24.03 21.70 -1.92
C LEU A 251 -25.52 21.44 -2.22
N GLN A 252 -26.11 20.44 -1.57
CA GLN A 252 -27.50 20.06 -1.78
C GLN A 252 -28.49 21.04 -1.15
N TYR A 253 -28.19 21.53 0.06
CA TYR A 253 -29.19 22.21 0.89
C TYR A 253 -28.92 23.70 1.13
N SER A 254 -27.67 24.17 1.08
CA SER A 254 -27.35 25.57 1.36
C SER A 254 -28.05 26.48 0.35
N THR A 255 -28.73 27.55 0.81
CA THR A 255 -29.31 28.56 -0.08
C THR A 255 -28.25 29.48 -0.69
N ARG A 256 -27.05 29.55 -0.10
CA ARG A 256 -25.96 30.46 -0.46
C ARG A 256 -25.16 30.03 -1.69
N ARG A 257 -25.56 30.54 -2.86
CA ARG A 257 -24.93 30.24 -4.16
C ARG A 257 -23.42 30.51 -4.17
N ASP A 258 -23.00 31.64 -3.60
CA ASP A 258 -21.61 32.05 -3.51
C ASP A 258 -20.76 31.05 -2.70
N LEU A 259 -21.30 30.55 -1.58
CA LEU A 259 -20.62 29.56 -0.75
C LEU A 259 -20.63 28.17 -1.40
N ARG A 260 -21.72 27.78 -2.06
CA ARG A 260 -21.78 26.55 -2.88
C ARG A 260 -20.72 26.59 -3.98
N GLU A 261 -20.57 27.72 -4.67
CA GLU A 261 -19.54 27.90 -5.69
C GLU A 261 -18.13 27.77 -5.09
N LYS A 262 -17.87 28.38 -3.93
CA LYS A 262 -16.57 28.31 -3.25
C LYS A 262 -16.17 26.88 -2.92
N ILE A 263 -17.04 26.09 -2.29
CA ILE A 263 -16.73 24.70 -1.92
C ILE A 263 -16.67 23.78 -3.16
N TYR A 264 -17.54 23.98 -4.15
CA TYR A 264 -17.52 23.20 -5.39
C TYR A 264 -16.21 23.43 -6.17
N ARG A 265 -15.80 24.69 -6.34
CA ARG A 265 -14.53 25.02 -7.00
C ARG A 265 -13.35 24.43 -6.26
N ALA A 266 -13.31 24.54 -4.93
CA ALA A 266 -12.25 23.93 -4.14
C ALA A 266 -12.17 22.41 -4.32
N TYR A 267 -13.31 21.71 -4.37
CA TYR A 267 -13.34 20.27 -4.65
C TYR A 267 -12.88 19.92 -6.06
N PHE A 268 -13.33 20.68 -7.06
CA PHE A 268 -13.04 20.47 -8.48
C PHE A 268 -11.57 20.72 -8.79
N MET A 269 -10.96 21.73 -8.15
CA MET A 269 -9.57 22.14 -8.38
C MET A 269 -8.54 21.35 -7.54
N ARG A 270 -8.93 20.29 -6.82
CA ARG A 270 -7.97 19.52 -6.01
C ARG A 270 -6.86 18.92 -6.88
N GLY A 271 -5.62 19.28 -6.56
CA GLY A 271 -4.45 18.88 -7.33
C GLY A 271 -4.23 19.70 -8.61
N ASP A 272 -4.90 20.83 -8.76
CA ASP A 272 -4.77 21.76 -9.89
C ASP A 272 -4.70 23.24 -9.43
N ASN A 273 -4.02 23.49 -8.31
CA ASN A 273 -3.95 24.81 -7.67
C ASN A 273 -2.60 25.52 -7.86
N ASN A 274 -1.66 24.96 -8.64
CA ASN A 274 -0.29 25.47 -8.81
C ASN A 274 0.45 25.65 -7.47
N ASN A 275 0.21 24.75 -6.53
CA ASN A 275 0.83 24.71 -5.20
C ASN A 275 1.71 23.45 -5.06
N GLU A 276 2.22 23.19 -3.85
CA GLU A 276 3.05 22.00 -3.56
C GLU A 276 2.31 20.65 -3.69
N TYR A 277 0.99 20.67 -3.80
CA TYR A 277 0.11 19.50 -3.97
C TYR A 277 -0.45 19.37 -5.39
N ASP A 278 0.10 20.13 -6.34
CA ASP A 278 -0.30 20.05 -7.74
C ASP A 278 0.04 18.68 -8.34
N ASN A 279 -0.90 18.13 -9.12
CA ASN A 279 -0.79 16.80 -9.72
C ASN A 279 -0.67 16.85 -11.25
N LYS A 280 -0.67 18.03 -11.90
CA LYS A 280 -0.60 18.11 -13.38
C LYS A 280 0.65 17.43 -13.94
N GLU A 281 1.82 17.76 -13.40
CA GLU A 281 3.09 17.19 -13.85
C GLU A 281 3.19 15.69 -13.52
N ILE A 282 2.70 15.29 -12.34
CA ILE A 282 2.64 13.88 -11.93
C ILE A 282 1.81 13.08 -12.92
N ILE A 283 0.61 13.56 -13.28
CA ILE A 283 -0.27 12.90 -14.26
C ILE A 283 0.42 12.82 -15.62
N ALA A 284 1.02 13.91 -16.11
CA ALA A 284 1.71 13.93 -17.40
C ALA A 284 2.84 12.88 -17.46
N ASN A 285 3.64 12.79 -16.41
CA ASN A 285 4.71 11.78 -16.30
C ASN A 285 4.15 10.36 -16.23
N MET A 286 3.08 10.13 -15.45
CA MET A 286 2.43 8.81 -15.38
C MET A 286 1.86 8.37 -16.74
N VAL A 287 1.25 9.29 -17.50
CA VAL A 287 0.71 8.99 -18.83
C VAL A 287 1.84 8.61 -19.79
N LYS A 288 2.93 9.40 -19.82
CA LYS A 288 4.10 9.09 -20.64
C LYS A 288 4.68 7.72 -20.32
N LEU A 289 4.89 7.42 -19.03
CA LEU A 289 5.45 6.15 -18.57
C LEU A 289 4.52 4.97 -18.87
N ARG A 290 3.20 5.14 -18.79
CA ARG A 290 2.23 4.10 -19.14
C ARG A 290 2.20 3.81 -20.64
N ALA A 291 2.28 4.85 -21.48
CA ALA A 291 2.40 4.69 -22.92
C ALA A 291 3.70 3.95 -23.29
N GLU A 292 4.84 4.37 -22.71
CA GLU A 292 6.12 3.68 -22.91
C GLU A 292 6.05 2.21 -22.46
N LYS A 293 5.42 1.94 -21.31
CA LYS A 293 5.19 0.56 -20.83
C LYS A 293 4.35 -0.27 -21.80
N ALA A 294 3.31 0.30 -22.40
CA ALA A 294 2.48 -0.39 -23.39
C ALA A 294 3.29 -0.74 -24.65
N GLU A 295 4.04 0.22 -25.19
CA GLU A 295 4.93 0.03 -26.35
C GLU A 295 5.97 -1.06 -26.09
N LEU A 296 6.64 -1.02 -24.92
CA LEU A 296 7.60 -2.03 -24.49
C LEU A 296 7.01 -3.44 -24.45
N LEU A 297 5.72 -3.55 -24.13
CA LEU A 297 5.00 -4.82 -24.03
C LEU A 297 4.30 -5.21 -25.35
N GLY A 298 4.46 -4.42 -26.42
CA GLY A 298 3.91 -4.70 -27.75
C GLY A 298 2.43 -4.29 -27.93
N TYR A 299 1.94 -3.32 -27.15
CA TYR A 299 0.58 -2.78 -27.24
C TYR A 299 0.59 -1.34 -27.76
N GLU A 300 -0.51 -0.93 -28.40
CA GLU A 300 -0.68 0.44 -28.92
C GLU A 300 -0.93 1.48 -27.80
N ASN A 301 -1.51 1.07 -26.67
CA ASN A 301 -1.81 1.91 -25.49
C ASN A 301 -2.13 1.06 -24.25
#